data_AF-J4H101-F1
#
_entry.id   AF-J4H101-F1
#
_cell.length_a   1.000
_cell.length_b   1.000
_cell.length_c   1.000
_cell.angle_alpha   90.00
_cell.angle_beta   90.00
_cell.angle_gamma   90.00
#
_symmetry.space_group_name_H-M   'P 1'
#
loop_
_entity.id
_entity.type
_entity.pdbx_description
1 polymer ?
#
loop_
_entity_poly.entity_id
_entity_poly.type
_entity_poly.pdbx_seq_one_letter_code
_entity_poly.pdbx_strand_id
1 'polypeptide(L)'
;MDSSSGLLDLSLVQDLSVTENRGLAAINPKLIPRLSMHDAMPISTDSYAAALLLAAIAFHSTELDPRLGNVEVCERLCQHSDLREILANALKTQDFSTVLRLKILRRPESLNRQSLERAMRAAWEMPFHGHSHEVLLHSIQNMMELLKPDHFYANHLPIIQSSGTGKSRMVDELARLIFTIPFNVRESVDKGFPFPHSDSAVRNFLVDTKFKTWEGCRDAYHVFFEKLFDQVYDWLDRNWGDTHFQTSRDFASTWREQLATEATGGKHMRGILYDTVIDNCHLPENVDLHAAKDRTVKAGNRLATWIASHVDGQKSPNGSSHVKQPGDSMRHPRVNERPRSKRTAQFIIYFDEAHTLADAYLRTQVDGKLRSRFHALCAVLNDLLTVDLFVITLSTNFTLHNLAPTRDKHHSERVSSGGDFLQSPYTELPFDCLHKGKPLIGHGEKTLADLSSVIPTLVHFLKLFLGGTRCFTMETRAFASH
;
A
#
# COMPACT_ATOMS: atom_id res chain seq x y z
N MET A 1 36.81 8.79 -6.74
CA MET A 1 37.19 7.37 -6.77
C MET A 1 36.42 6.74 -5.63
N ASP A 2 35.32 6.02 -5.80
CA ASP A 2 34.83 5.20 -6.91
C ASP A 2 33.29 5.29 -6.92
N SER A 3 32.69 5.58 -8.07
CA SER A 3 31.24 5.88 -8.23
C SER A 3 30.53 4.80 -9.06
N SER A 4 30.71 3.54 -8.67
CA SER A 4 30.48 2.38 -9.54
C SER A 4 29.23 1.55 -9.21
N SER A 5 28.19 2.13 -8.59
CA SER A 5 27.11 1.29 -8.05
C SER A 5 25.69 1.64 -8.52
N GLY A 6 25.54 2.18 -9.72
CA GLY A 6 24.24 2.28 -10.42
C GLY A 6 24.33 2.08 -11.94
N LEU A 7 25.54 1.81 -12.41
CA LEU A 7 25.87 1.55 -13.79
C LEU A 7 25.46 0.12 -14.17
N LEU A 8 25.18 -0.14 -15.46
CA LEU A 8 25.33 -1.50 -15.99
C LEU A 8 26.71 -2.00 -15.54
N ASP A 9 26.80 -3.24 -15.05
CA ASP A 9 28.08 -3.77 -14.61
C ASP A 9 29.03 -3.81 -15.81
N LEU A 10 29.89 -2.79 -15.91
CA LEU A 10 30.79 -2.60 -17.05
C LEU A 10 31.88 -3.68 -17.06
N SER A 11 32.04 -4.45 -15.98
CA SER A 11 32.91 -5.64 -15.97
C SER A 11 32.37 -6.78 -16.83
N LEU A 12 31.06 -6.79 -17.14
CA LEU A 12 30.42 -7.75 -18.04
C LEU A 12 30.51 -7.35 -19.52
N VAL A 13 31.11 -6.21 -19.88
CA VAL A 13 31.24 -5.81 -21.31
C VAL A 13 32.15 -6.75 -22.11
N GLN A 14 32.93 -7.58 -21.42
CA GLN A 14 33.69 -8.67 -22.04
C GLN A 14 32.80 -9.86 -22.49
N ASP A 15 31.55 -9.94 -22.03
CA ASP A 15 30.59 -10.97 -22.43
C ASP A 15 29.61 -10.47 -23.50
N LEU A 16 30.08 -10.43 -24.75
CA LEU A 16 29.26 -10.19 -25.94
C LEU A 16 28.52 -11.46 -26.43
N SER A 17 28.29 -12.45 -25.56
CA SER A 17 27.58 -13.67 -25.96
C SER A 17 26.11 -13.40 -26.27
N VAL A 18 25.60 -14.17 -27.24
CA VAL A 18 24.24 -14.10 -27.76
C VAL A 18 23.37 -15.13 -27.04
N THR A 19 22.16 -14.75 -26.61
CA THR A 19 21.20 -15.71 -26.01
C THR A 19 20.52 -16.60 -27.07
N GLU A 20 20.23 -17.87 -26.75
CA GLU A 20 19.49 -18.77 -27.66
C GLU A 20 18.01 -18.40 -27.83
N ASN A 21 17.53 -18.62 -29.05
CA ASN A 21 16.23 -18.25 -29.64
C ASN A 21 15.00 -18.43 -28.73
N ARG A 22 14.23 -17.35 -28.48
CA ARG A 22 12.75 -17.36 -28.48
C ARG A 22 12.17 -15.98 -28.86
N GLY A 23 11.49 -15.91 -30.01
CA GLY A 23 10.37 -14.99 -30.25
C GLY A 23 10.63 -13.47 -30.32
N LEU A 24 11.82 -13.01 -30.71
CA LEU A 24 12.09 -11.57 -30.84
C LEU A 24 11.44 -11.00 -32.10
N ALA A 25 10.53 -10.03 -31.92
CA ALA A 25 9.99 -9.25 -33.03
C ALA A 25 11.12 -8.41 -33.65
N ALA A 26 11.31 -8.53 -34.97
CA ALA A 26 12.23 -7.67 -35.70
C ALA A 26 11.81 -6.19 -35.50
N ILE A 27 12.74 -5.33 -35.11
CA ILE A 27 12.52 -3.89 -35.19
C ILE A 27 12.28 -3.58 -36.66
N ASN A 28 11.13 -2.99 -37.01
CA ASN A 28 10.87 -2.57 -38.38
C ASN A 28 11.93 -1.52 -38.76
N PRO A 29 12.81 -1.77 -39.75
CA PRO A 29 13.89 -0.84 -40.11
C PRO A 29 13.36 0.54 -40.52
N LYS A 30 12.10 0.60 -40.98
CA LYS A 30 11.42 1.86 -41.34
C LYS A 30 11.02 2.72 -40.13
N LEU A 31 11.04 2.17 -38.91
CA LEU A 31 10.68 2.88 -37.67
C LEU A 31 11.85 3.61 -37.02
N ILE A 32 13.11 3.32 -37.40
CA ILE A 32 14.28 4.09 -36.99
C ILE A 32 14.47 5.21 -38.03
N PRO A 33 13.96 6.43 -37.81
CA PRO A 33 13.94 7.43 -38.86
C PRO A 33 15.35 8.00 -39.05
N ARG A 34 15.87 7.94 -40.27
CA ARG A 34 17.01 8.74 -40.79
C ARG A 34 18.42 8.38 -40.30
N LEU A 35 18.83 7.12 -40.42
CA LEU A 35 20.27 6.81 -40.55
C LEU A 35 20.49 6.17 -41.92
N SER A 36 21.18 6.91 -42.79
CA SER A 36 21.53 6.48 -44.14
C SER A 36 22.69 5.47 -44.07
N MET A 37 22.86 4.61 -45.09
CA MET A 37 24.05 3.74 -45.20
C MET A 37 25.38 4.52 -45.10
N HIS A 38 25.36 5.83 -45.34
CA HIS A 38 26.50 6.74 -45.20
C HIS A 38 26.91 7.04 -43.74
N ASP A 39 26.10 6.69 -42.74
CA ASP A 39 26.36 6.96 -41.31
C ASP A 39 27.04 5.79 -40.57
N ALA A 40 27.37 4.69 -41.26
CA ALA A 40 28.00 3.52 -40.64
C ALA A 40 29.50 3.71 -40.28
N MET A 41 30.21 4.56 -41.02
CA MET A 41 31.65 4.83 -40.78
C MET A 41 31.91 5.67 -39.51
N PRO A 42 31.07 6.67 -39.18
CA PRO A 42 31.10 7.34 -37.88
C PRO A 42 30.82 6.40 -36.70
N ILE A 43 29.92 5.42 -36.84
CA ILE A 43 29.49 4.57 -35.70
C ILE A 43 30.59 3.61 -35.22
N SER A 44 31.42 3.09 -36.12
CA SER A 44 32.56 2.24 -35.73
C SER A 44 33.69 3.02 -35.08
N THR A 45 33.76 4.35 -35.27
CA THR A 45 34.88 5.20 -34.86
C THR A 45 34.54 6.19 -33.74
N ASP A 46 33.27 6.58 -33.61
CA ASP A 46 32.74 7.54 -32.64
C ASP A 46 31.75 6.87 -31.67
N SER A 47 32.12 6.86 -30.38
CA SER A 47 31.31 6.32 -29.31
C SER A 47 29.98 7.05 -29.13
N TYR A 48 29.93 8.35 -29.42
CA TYR A 48 28.72 9.16 -29.28
C TYR A 48 27.70 8.85 -30.39
N ALA A 49 28.18 8.72 -31.64
CA ALA A 49 27.33 8.28 -32.76
C ALA A 49 26.73 6.88 -32.52
N ALA A 50 27.55 5.94 -32.01
CA ALA A 50 27.08 4.61 -31.64
C ALA A 50 26.08 4.64 -30.46
N ALA A 51 26.29 5.52 -29.49
CA ALA A 51 25.39 5.69 -28.35
C ALA A 51 23.99 6.15 -28.75
N LEU A 52 23.91 7.10 -29.70
CA LEU A 52 22.64 7.58 -30.25
C LEU A 52 21.88 6.49 -30.99
N LEU A 53 22.58 5.67 -31.78
CA LEU A 53 21.96 4.51 -32.44
C LEU A 53 21.44 3.50 -31.41
N LEU A 54 22.24 3.15 -30.40
CA LEU A 54 21.83 2.21 -29.36
C LEU A 54 20.62 2.72 -28.57
N ALA A 55 20.58 4.02 -28.23
CA ALA A 55 19.44 4.64 -27.57
C ALA A 55 18.18 4.63 -28.45
N ALA A 56 18.31 4.87 -29.76
CA ALA A 56 17.20 4.77 -30.69
C ALA A 56 16.66 3.33 -30.81
N ILE A 57 17.54 2.33 -30.88
CA ILE A 57 17.14 0.91 -30.88
C ILE A 57 16.42 0.55 -29.58
N ALA A 58 16.91 1.02 -28.43
CA ALA A 58 16.29 0.80 -27.13
C ALA A 58 14.91 1.47 -27.01
N PHE A 59 14.73 2.65 -27.60
CA PHE A 59 13.44 3.33 -27.62
C PHE A 59 12.36 2.53 -28.36
N HIS A 60 12.75 1.79 -29.40
CA HIS A 60 11.86 0.98 -30.23
C HIS A 60 11.80 -0.50 -29.83
N SER A 61 12.47 -0.91 -28.74
CA SER A 61 12.51 -2.29 -28.28
C SER A 61 12.04 -2.42 -26.84
N THR A 62 11.05 -3.29 -26.60
CA THR A 62 10.60 -3.61 -25.24
C THR A 62 11.52 -4.59 -24.50
N GLU A 63 12.45 -5.20 -25.23
CA GLU A 63 13.30 -6.32 -24.79
C GLU A 63 14.64 -5.87 -24.21
N LEU A 64 15.06 -4.65 -24.55
CA LEU A 64 16.28 -4.04 -24.08
C LEU A 64 16.11 -3.42 -22.68
N ASP A 65 17.21 -3.23 -21.97
CA ASP A 65 17.23 -2.57 -20.67
C ASP A 65 16.73 -1.10 -20.81
N PRO A 66 15.69 -0.66 -20.07
CA PRO A 66 15.17 0.71 -20.14
C PRO A 66 16.23 1.80 -19.86
N ARG A 67 17.33 1.47 -19.18
CA ARG A 67 18.45 2.39 -18.92
C ARG A 67 19.16 2.82 -20.20
N LEU A 68 19.05 2.04 -21.29
CA LEU A 68 19.60 2.37 -22.60
C LEU A 68 18.86 3.53 -23.29
N GLY A 69 17.75 4.02 -22.74
CA GLY A 69 17.17 5.30 -23.16
C GLY A 69 18.02 6.52 -22.76
N ASN A 70 19.04 6.35 -21.91
CA ASN A 70 19.97 7.41 -21.53
C ASN A 70 21.25 7.34 -22.39
N VAL A 71 21.49 8.38 -23.17
CA VAL A 71 22.64 8.49 -24.09
C VAL A 71 23.98 8.38 -23.36
N GLU A 72 24.11 8.89 -22.13
CA GLU A 72 25.35 8.81 -21.33
C GLU A 72 25.66 7.38 -20.87
N VAL A 73 24.63 6.54 -20.69
CA VAL A 73 24.80 5.11 -20.41
C VAL A 73 25.27 4.39 -21.68
N CYS A 74 24.63 4.69 -22.82
CA CYS A 74 25.00 4.14 -24.11
C CYS A 74 26.42 4.54 -24.54
N GLU A 75 26.85 5.77 -24.30
CA GLU A 75 28.18 6.26 -24.64
C GLU A 75 29.28 5.49 -23.91
N ARG A 76 29.08 5.21 -22.61
CA ARG A 76 30.01 4.38 -21.83
C ARG A 76 30.11 2.96 -22.36
N LEU A 77 28.99 2.34 -22.75
CA LEU A 77 29.01 1.02 -23.39
C LEU A 77 29.71 1.05 -24.75
N CYS A 78 29.44 2.08 -25.55
CA CYS A 78 30.01 2.29 -26.87
C CYS A 78 31.49 2.74 -26.85
N GLN A 79 32.12 2.88 -25.69
CA GLN A 79 33.58 2.97 -25.61
C GLN A 79 34.26 1.68 -26.09
N HIS A 80 33.56 0.53 -25.98
CA HIS A 80 34.04 -0.75 -26.50
C HIS A 80 33.94 -0.82 -28.02
N SER A 81 35.06 -1.10 -28.68
CA SER A 81 35.17 -1.24 -30.14
C SER A 81 34.23 -2.30 -30.69
N ASP A 82 34.16 -3.45 -30.03
CA ASP A 82 33.44 -4.62 -30.54
C ASP A 82 31.93 -4.37 -30.59
N LEU A 83 31.39 -3.68 -29.58
CA LEU A 83 29.99 -3.26 -29.58
C LEU A 83 29.71 -2.24 -30.69
N ARG A 84 30.64 -1.30 -30.92
CA ARG A 84 30.55 -0.33 -32.03
C ARG A 84 30.57 -1.03 -33.39
N GLU A 85 31.40 -2.05 -33.56
CA GLU A 85 31.44 -2.85 -34.79
C GLU A 85 30.16 -3.64 -35.00
N ILE A 86 29.59 -4.23 -33.95
CA ILE A 86 28.30 -4.94 -34.03
C ILE A 86 27.18 -3.97 -34.42
N LEU A 87 27.14 -2.76 -33.83
CA LEU A 87 26.17 -1.72 -34.17
C LEU A 87 26.34 -1.19 -35.60
N ALA A 88 27.58 -0.95 -36.04
CA ALA A 88 27.89 -0.52 -37.40
C ALA A 88 27.50 -1.58 -38.44
N ASN A 89 27.77 -2.86 -38.15
CA ASN A 89 27.37 -3.97 -39.00
C ASN A 89 25.84 -4.11 -39.05
N ALA A 90 25.15 -4.00 -37.91
CA ALA A 90 23.69 -4.05 -37.85
C ALA A 90 23.04 -2.92 -38.66
N LEU A 91 23.59 -1.70 -38.61
CA LEU A 91 23.10 -0.58 -39.42
C LEU A 91 23.37 -0.81 -40.92
N LYS A 92 24.54 -1.36 -41.27
CA LYS A 92 24.89 -1.67 -42.67
C LYS A 92 23.98 -2.75 -43.27
N THR A 93 23.68 -3.81 -42.52
CA THR A 93 22.82 -4.91 -42.97
C THR A 93 21.34 -4.64 -42.76
N GLN A 94 21.00 -3.57 -42.02
CA GLN A 94 19.64 -3.28 -41.55
C GLN A 94 19.04 -4.45 -40.73
N ASP A 95 19.89 -5.25 -40.08
CA ASP A 95 19.52 -6.36 -39.22
C ASP A 95 20.05 -6.14 -37.81
N PHE A 96 19.15 -5.79 -36.89
CA PHE A 96 19.45 -5.55 -35.49
C PHE A 96 19.30 -6.81 -34.63
N SER A 97 19.04 -7.98 -35.21
CA SER A 97 18.80 -9.22 -34.47
C SER A 97 19.95 -9.59 -33.54
N THR A 98 21.19 -9.39 -33.97
CA THR A 98 22.38 -9.66 -33.14
C THR A 98 22.45 -8.72 -31.95
N VAL A 99 22.26 -7.41 -32.18
CA VAL A 99 22.25 -6.38 -31.11
C VAL A 99 21.19 -6.70 -30.07
N LEU A 100 19.98 -7.08 -30.51
CA LEU A 100 18.86 -7.41 -29.62
C LEU A 100 19.07 -8.69 -28.78
N ARG A 101 20.05 -9.53 -29.15
CA ARG A 101 20.36 -10.77 -28.44
C ARG A 101 21.60 -10.68 -27.55
N LEU A 102 22.32 -9.55 -27.57
CA LEU A 102 23.47 -9.34 -26.71
C LEU A 102 23.04 -9.29 -25.24
N LYS A 103 23.52 -10.23 -24.42
CA LYS A 103 23.15 -10.35 -23.00
C LYS A 103 23.31 -9.04 -22.24
N ILE A 104 24.39 -8.31 -22.50
CA ILE A 104 24.69 -7.04 -21.84
C ILE A 104 23.64 -5.93 -22.08
N LEU A 105 22.94 -5.98 -23.22
CA LEU A 105 21.93 -4.98 -23.58
C LEU A 105 20.51 -5.39 -23.13
N ARG A 106 20.33 -6.66 -22.78
CA ARG A 106 19.04 -7.17 -22.30
C ARG A 106 18.87 -6.79 -20.83
N ARG A 107 17.60 -6.73 -20.42
CA ARG A 107 17.29 -6.60 -18.99
C ARG A 107 18.07 -7.69 -18.22
N PRO A 108 18.68 -7.35 -17.07
CA PRO A 108 19.21 -8.37 -16.17
C PRO A 108 18.12 -9.41 -16.00
N GLU A 109 18.46 -10.71 -16.12
CA GLU A 109 17.50 -11.80 -15.94
C GLU A 109 16.59 -11.44 -14.78
N SER A 110 15.31 -11.23 -15.08
CA SER A 110 14.32 -10.88 -14.07
C SER A 110 14.53 -11.87 -12.94
N LEU A 111 14.87 -11.38 -11.75
CA LEU A 111 14.91 -12.20 -10.53
C LEU A 111 13.76 -13.19 -10.63
N ASN A 112 14.08 -14.49 -10.60
CA ASN A 112 13.08 -15.54 -10.73
C ASN A 112 11.88 -15.13 -9.86
N ARG A 113 10.68 -15.22 -10.42
CA ARG A 113 9.40 -14.92 -9.77
C ARG A 113 9.37 -15.37 -8.31
N GLN A 114 9.85 -16.59 -8.05
CA GLN A 114 9.96 -17.18 -6.72
C GLN A 114 10.96 -16.48 -5.79
N SER A 115 12.06 -15.95 -6.32
CA SER A 115 13.05 -15.18 -5.56
C SER A 115 12.51 -13.80 -5.18
N LEU A 116 11.77 -13.14 -6.07
CA LEU A 116 11.13 -11.86 -5.76
C LEU A 116 10.01 -12.04 -4.72
N GLU A 117 9.22 -13.10 -4.84
CA GLU A 117 8.21 -13.47 -3.85
C GLU A 117 8.82 -13.71 -2.46
N ARG A 118 9.89 -14.51 -2.38
CA ARG A 118 10.62 -14.77 -1.14
C ARG A 118 11.20 -13.50 -0.53
N ALA A 119 11.79 -12.62 -1.35
CA ALA A 119 12.34 -11.35 -0.87
C ALA A 119 11.25 -10.42 -0.33
N MET A 120 10.09 -10.33 -1.00
CA MET A 120 8.99 -9.49 -0.53
C MET A 120 8.35 -10.06 0.74
N ARG A 121 8.19 -11.39 0.85
CA ARG A 121 7.73 -12.05 2.08
C ARG A 121 8.71 -11.79 3.23
N ALA A 122 10.01 -11.99 3.01
CA ALA A 122 11.03 -11.75 4.03
C ALA A 122 11.03 -10.28 4.51
N ALA A 123 10.91 -9.33 3.59
CA ALA A 123 10.79 -7.90 3.94
C ALA A 123 9.52 -7.60 4.75
N TRP A 124 8.40 -8.28 4.46
CA TRP A 124 7.17 -8.15 5.22
C TRP A 124 7.27 -8.75 6.63
N GLU A 125 8.07 -9.81 6.81
CA GLU A 125 8.23 -10.51 8.09
C GLU A 125 9.32 -9.90 9.00
N MET A 126 10.24 -9.11 8.44
CA MET A 126 11.27 -8.39 9.20
C MET A 126 10.67 -7.61 10.38
N PRO A 127 11.32 -7.51 11.55
CA PRO A 127 10.79 -6.72 12.67
C PRO A 127 10.42 -5.28 12.29
N PHE A 128 9.27 -4.81 12.77
CA PHE A 128 8.92 -3.40 12.60
C PHE A 128 9.72 -2.54 13.58
N HIS A 129 10.28 -1.45 13.07
CA HIS A 129 11.00 -0.48 13.87
C HIS A 129 10.10 0.74 14.14
N GLY A 130 10.15 1.21 15.39
CA GLY A 130 9.42 2.41 15.82
C GLY A 130 8.13 2.12 16.56
N HIS A 131 7.52 3.19 17.07
CA HIS A 131 6.32 3.14 17.91
C HIS A 131 5.10 3.80 17.24
N SER A 132 5.17 4.06 15.92
CA SER A 132 4.10 4.75 15.19
C SER A 132 2.76 4.01 15.26
N HIS A 133 2.78 2.68 15.33
CA HIS A 133 1.59 1.85 15.51
C HIS A 133 0.96 2.01 16.91
N GLU A 134 1.76 2.20 17.96
CA GLU A 134 1.29 2.51 19.31
C GLU A 134 0.70 3.92 19.40
N VAL A 135 1.37 4.90 18.79
CA VAL A 135 0.86 6.28 18.70
C VAL A 135 -0.44 6.35 17.92
N LEU A 136 -0.57 5.56 16.84
CA LEU A 136 -1.81 5.43 16.09
C LEU A 136 -2.92 4.84 16.96
N LEU A 137 -2.65 3.77 17.72
CA LEU A 137 -3.65 3.21 18.64
C LEU A 137 -4.13 4.24 19.67
N HIS A 138 -3.19 4.97 20.28
CA HIS A 138 -3.52 6.02 21.24
C HIS A 138 -4.38 7.12 20.60
N SER A 139 -4.03 7.53 19.38
CA SER A 139 -4.81 8.51 18.61
C SER A 139 -6.23 8.00 18.33
N ILE A 140 -6.39 6.72 17.96
CA ILE A 140 -7.68 6.07 17.74
C ILE A 140 -8.52 6.04 19.01
N GLN A 141 -7.94 5.66 20.14
CA GLN A 141 -8.63 5.66 21.42
C GLN A 141 -9.07 7.08 21.82
N ASN A 142 -8.23 8.09 21.61
CA ASN A 142 -8.61 9.48 21.85
C ASN A 142 -9.75 9.94 20.93
N MET A 143 -9.70 9.58 19.64
CA MET A 143 -10.80 9.86 18.70
C MET A 143 -12.10 9.21 19.19
N MET A 144 -12.06 7.95 19.64
CA MET A 144 -13.21 7.23 20.19
C MET A 144 -13.82 7.89 21.42
N GLU A 145 -12.99 8.36 22.35
CA GLU A 145 -13.45 9.04 23.56
C GLU A 145 -14.15 10.37 23.25
N LEU A 146 -13.74 11.04 22.17
CA LEU A 146 -14.31 12.30 21.72
C LEU A 146 -15.59 12.12 20.90
N LEU A 147 -15.88 10.91 20.39
CA LEU A 147 -17.07 10.65 19.59
C LEU A 147 -18.34 10.86 20.41
N LYS A 148 -19.09 11.89 20.02
CA LYS A 148 -20.49 12.06 20.38
C LYS A 148 -21.32 11.49 19.22
N PRO A 149 -22.14 10.44 19.41
CA PRO A 149 -22.94 9.83 18.34
C PRO A 149 -23.75 10.84 17.52
N ASP A 150 -24.16 11.95 18.13
CA ASP A 150 -24.97 12.99 17.50
C ASP A 150 -24.17 14.07 16.74
N HIS A 151 -22.82 14.02 16.73
CA HIS A 151 -21.96 15.09 16.17
C HIS A 151 -20.83 14.59 15.27
N PHE A 152 -20.71 13.28 15.02
CA PHE A 152 -19.68 12.73 14.16
C PHE A 152 -20.30 11.89 13.04
N TYR A 153 -19.79 12.10 11.83
CA TYR A 153 -20.38 11.51 10.65
C TYR A 153 -20.04 10.02 10.53
N ALA A 154 -18.78 9.64 10.75
CA ALA A 154 -18.28 8.25 10.68
C ALA A 154 -17.15 8.02 11.69
N ASN A 155 -17.01 6.80 12.20
CA ASN A 155 -15.86 6.41 13.01
C ASN A 155 -14.73 5.83 12.15
N HIS A 156 -14.13 6.70 11.34
CA HIS A 156 -13.26 6.32 10.25
C HIS A 156 -12.06 7.26 10.12
N LEU A 157 -10.86 6.71 9.90
CA LEU A 157 -9.63 7.43 9.61
C LEU A 157 -9.08 7.07 8.22
N PRO A 158 -9.09 8.01 7.27
CA PRO A 158 -8.32 7.88 6.04
C PRO A 158 -6.82 8.14 6.29
N ILE A 159 -5.96 7.23 5.83
CA ILE A 159 -4.50 7.41 5.76
C ILE A 159 -4.10 7.40 4.28
N ILE A 160 -3.64 8.53 3.77
CA ILE A 160 -3.42 8.76 2.34
C ILE A 160 -1.99 9.24 2.13
N GLN A 161 -1.13 8.37 1.62
CA GLN A 161 0.30 8.68 1.40
C GLN A 161 0.84 7.82 0.26
N SER A 162 1.96 8.20 -0.35
CA SER A 162 2.59 7.47 -1.46
C SER A 162 2.84 5.97 -1.17
N SER A 163 2.98 5.16 -2.21
CA SER A 163 3.28 3.73 -2.06
C SER A 163 4.66 3.51 -1.44
N GLY A 164 4.83 2.39 -0.70
CA GLY A 164 6.11 2.02 -0.08
C GLY A 164 6.47 2.77 1.21
N THR A 165 5.61 3.66 1.72
CA THR A 165 5.90 4.46 2.93
C THR A 165 5.64 3.74 4.25
N GLY A 166 5.32 2.45 4.22
CA GLY A 166 5.07 1.66 5.44
C GLY A 166 3.66 1.77 6.03
N LYS A 167 2.69 2.42 5.36
CA LYS A 167 1.28 2.48 5.82
C LYS A 167 0.70 1.12 6.21
N SER A 168 0.68 0.19 5.25
CA SER A 168 0.12 -1.15 5.44
C SER A 168 0.85 -1.90 6.54
N ARG A 169 2.18 -1.74 6.59
CA ARG A 169 3.00 -2.37 7.62
C ARG A 169 2.70 -1.81 9.01
N MET A 170 2.61 -0.49 9.18
CA MET A 170 2.29 0.13 10.46
C MET A 170 0.90 -0.31 10.98
N VAL A 171 -0.10 -0.42 10.11
CA VAL A 171 -1.44 -0.89 10.51
C VAL A 171 -1.48 -2.40 10.74
N ASP A 172 -0.68 -3.18 10.02
CA ASP A 172 -0.50 -4.61 10.33
C ASP A 172 0.19 -4.84 11.68
N GLU A 173 1.07 -3.92 12.10
CA GLU A 173 1.69 -3.94 13.43
C GLU A 173 0.72 -3.49 14.53
N LEU A 174 -0.14 -2.51 14.24
CA LEU A 174 -1.26 -2.14 15.12
C LEU A 174 -2.16 -3.35 15.42
N ALA A 175 -2.32 -4.28 14.47
CA ALA A 175 -3.12 -5.49 14.65
C ALA A 175 -2.56 -6.46 15.72
N ARG A 176 -1.34 -6.26 16.22
CA ARG A 176 -0.83 -6.97 17.42
C ARG A 176 -1.34 -6.38 18.73
N LEU A 177 -1.83 -5.15 18.72
CA LEU A 177 -2.22 -4.41 19.91
C LEU A 177 -3.73 -4.47 20.19
N ILE A 178 -4.54 -4.53 19.14
CA ILE A 178 -6.00 -4.53 19.19
C ILE A 178 -6.58 -5.48 18.13
N PHE A 179 -7.67 -6.18 18.47
CA PHE A 179 -8.32 -7.12 17.57
C PHE A 179 -8.67 -6.43 16.24
N THR A 180 -8.20 -7.00 15.14
CA THR A 180 -8.23 -6.33 13.83
C THR A 180 -8.66 -7.30 12.72
N ILE A 181 -9.59 -6.87 11.86
CA ILE A 181 -9.99 -7.60 10.65
C ILE A 181 -9.40 -6.87 9.42
N PRO A 182 -8.37 -7.44 8.77
CA PRO A 182 -7.62 -6.78 7.70
C PRO A 182 -8.17 -7.05 6.30
N PHE A 183 -8.49 -6.01 5.52
CA PHE A 183 -8.80 -6.16 4.10
C PHE A 183 -7.71 -5.52 3.23
N ASN A 184 -7.39 -6.16 2.10
CA ASN A 184 -6.63 -5.57 1.01
C ASN A 184 -7.44 -5.70 -0.27
N VAL A 185 -8.01 -4.57 -0.72
CA VAL A 185 -8.91 -4.53 -1.88
C VAL A 185 -8.20 -4.14 -3.17
N ARG A 186 -6.88 -4.30 -3.22
CA ARG A 186 -6.09 -4.09 -4.43
C ARG A 186 -6.57 -4.97 -5.58
N GLU A 187 -6.53 -4.44 -6.79
CA GLU A 187 -6.66 -5.24 -7.99
C GLU A 187 -5.59 -6.33 -8.07
N SER A 188 -5.99 -7.55 -8.42
CA SER A 188 -5.05 -8.64 -8.66
C SER A 188 -4.21 -8.28 -9.89
N VAL A 189 -2.94 -7.94 -9.68
CA VAL A 189 -1.99 -7.65 -10.76
C VAL A 189 -1.25 -8.92 -11.17
N ASP A 190 -1.19 -9.18 -12.48
CA ASP A 190 -0.39 -10.27 -13.07
C ASP A 190 1.13 -10.06 -12.87
N LYS A 191 1.55 -8.85 -12.49
CA LYS A 191 2.94 -8.40 -12.38
C LYS A 191 3.23 -7.86 -10.97
N GLY A 192 4.12 -8.54 -10.24
CA GLY A 192 4.61 -8.14 -8.91
C GLY A 192 4.27 -9.13 -7.78
N PHE A 193 4.90 -8.95 -6.60
CA PHE A 193 4.62 -9.70 -5.36
C PHE A 193 4.24 -8.75 -4.24
N PRO A 194 3.09 -8.07 -4.35
CA PRO A 194 2.68 -7.14 -3.31
C PRO A 194 2.27 -7.86 -2.03
N PHE A 195 2.76 -7.35 -0.91
CA PHE A 195 2.35 -7.74 0.44
C PHE A 195 1.68 -6.57 1.16
N PRO A 196 0.59 -6.80 1.92
CA PRO A 196 -0.10 -8.08 2.04
C PRO A 196 -0.79 -8.47 0.71
N HIS A 197 -1.12 -9.75 0.53
CA HIS A 197 -1.83 -10.21 -0.68
C HIS A 197 -3.24 -9.61 -0.78
N SER A 198 -3.78 -9.53 -2.01
CA SER A 198 -5.13 -9.04 -2.26
C SER A 198 -6.18 -10.07 -1.80
N ASP A 199 -7.21 -9.61 -1.10
CA ASP A 199 -8.40 -10.41 -0.76
C ASP A 199 -9.36 -10.40 -1.95
N SER A 200 -9.01 -11.15 -2.99
CA SER A 200 -9.69 -11.06 -4.29
C SER A 200 -11.20 -11.34 -4.21
N ALA A 201 -11.64 -12.29 -3.36
CA ALA A 201 -13.07 -12.55 -3.16
C ALA A 201 -13.81 -11.34 -2.57
N VAL A 202 -13.26 -10.73 -1.51
CA VAL A 202 -13.81 -9.52 -0.88
C VAL A 202 -13.78 -8.36 -1.85
N ARG A 203 -12.63 -8.11 -2.50
CA ARG A 203 -12.47 -7.07 -3.52
C ARG A 203 -13.54 -7.22 -4.59
N ASN A 204 -13.67 -8.41 -5.18
CA ASN A 204 -14.61 -8.67 -6.26
C ASN A 204 -16.05 -8.45 -5.83
N PHE A 205 -16.43 -8.86 -4.62
CA PHE A 205 -17.75 -8.54 -4.07
C PHE A 205 -17.94 -7.03 -3.89
N LEU A 206 -16.97 -6.35 -3.29
CA LEU A 206 -17.09 -4.92 -3.00
C LEU A 206 -17.15 -4.08 -4.28
N VAL A 207 -16.41 -4.44 -5.34
CA VAL A 207 -16.45 -3.76 -6.65
C VAL A 207 -17.41 -4.40 -7.67
N ASP A 208 -18.21 -5.39 -7.26
CA ASP A 208 -19.02 -6.21 -8.16
C ASP A 208 -20.01 -5.40 -9.00
N THR A 209 -19.88 -5.48 -10.32
CA THR A 209 -20.72 -4.76 -11.29
C THR A 209 -22.17 -5.22 -11.30
N LYS A 210 -22.51 -6.34 -10.64
CA LYS A 210 -23.92 -6.77 -10.46
C LYS A 210 -24.75 -5.74 -9.68
N PHE A 211 -24.11 -4.96 -8.81
CA PHE A 211 -24.76 -3.83 -8.12
C PHE A 211 -24.84 -2.63 -9.06
N LYS A 212 -25.98 -2.48 -9.73
CA LYS A 212 -26.21 -1.42 -10.73
C LYS A 212 -26.48 -0.05 -10.11
N THR A 213 -26.85 -0.01 -8.84
CA THR A 213 -27.30 1.19 -8.13
C THR A 213 -26.52 1.40 -6.85
N TRP A 214 -26.37 2.66 -6.44
CA TRP A 214 -25.69 2.99 -5.19
C TRP A 214 -26.42 2.38 -3.98
N GLU A 215 -27.75 2.42 -3.96
CA GLU A 215 -28.58 1.84 -2.91
C GLU A 215 -28.40 0.32 -2.83
N GLY A 216 -28.46 -0.39 -3.96
CA GLY A 216 -28.24 -1.83 -3.99
C GLY A 216 -26.82 -2.23 -3.55
N CYS A 217 -25.82 -1.40 -3.86
CA CYS A 217 -24.46 -1.59 -3.37
C CYS A 217 -24.35 -1.38 -1.85
N ARG A 218 -25.00 -0.34 -1.31
CA ARG A 218 -25.04 -0.09 0.14
C ARG A 218 -25.72 -1.26 0.87
N ASP A 219 -26.83 -1.76 0.35
CA ASP A 219 -27.58 -2.86 0.96
C ASP A 219 -26.75 -4.16 0.93
N ALA A 220 -26.02 -4.39 -0.17
CA ALA A 220 -25.08 -5.50 -0.26
C ALA A 220 -23.93 -5.39 0.75
N TYR A 221 -23.47 -4.17 1.05
CA TYR A 221 -22.44 -3.95 2.06
C TYR A 221 -22.95 -4.22 3.48
N HIS A 222 -24.21 -3.91 3.80
CA HIS A 222 -24.81 -4.35 5.06
C HIS A 222 -24.78 -5.87 5.20
N VAL A 223 -25.24 -6.60 4.17
CA VAL A 223 -25.20 -8.08 4.18
C VAL A 223 -23.77 -8.60 4.34
N PHE A 224 -22.80 -7.98 3.65
CA PHE A 224 -21.39 -8.33 3.83
C PHE A 224 -20.91 -8.17 5.27
N PHE A 225 -21.16 -7.02 5.91
CA PHE A 225 -20.73 -6.80 7.30
C PHE A 225 -21.48 -7.71 8.28
N GLU A 226 -22.77 -7.97 8.06
CA GLU A 226 -23.54 -8.94 8.84
C GLU A 226 -22.84 -10.31 8.80
N LYS A 227 -22.57 -10.84 7.60
CA LYS A 227 -21.93 -12.14 7.43
C LYS A 227 -20.49 -12.18 7.88
N LEU A 228 -19.76 -11.09 7.74
CA LEU A 228 -18.41 -10.95 8.28
C LEU A 228 -18.42 -11.09 9.81
N PHE A 229 -19.27 -10.32 10.50
CA PHE A 229 -19.32 -10.35 11.95
C PHE A 229 -19.83 -11.67 12.49
N ASP A 230 -20.86 -12.26 11.87
CA ASP A 230 -21.35 -13.60 12.20
C ASP A 230 -20.24 -14.64 12.04
N GLN A 231 -19.56 -14.67 10.90
CA GLN A 231 -18.52 -15.67 10.62
C GLN A 231 -17.31 -15.54 11.56
N VAL A 232 -16.89 -14.30 11.87
CA VAL A 232 -15.81 -14.06 12.83
C VAL A 232 -16.24 -14.47 14.23
N TYR A 233 -17.44 -14.08 14.67
CA TYR A 233 -17.99 -14.49 15.96
C TYR A 233 -18.04 -16.02 16.08
N ASP A 234 -18.63 -16.71 15.10
CA ASP A 234 -18.78 -18.17 15.11
C ASP A 234 -17.43 -18.87 15.09
N TRP A 235 -16.42 -18.30 14.41
CA TRP A 235 -15.07 -18.83 14.46
C TRP A 235 -14.45 -18.65 15.85
N LEU A 236 -14.56 -17.46 16.43
CA LEU A 236 -14.02 -17.16 17.76
C LEU A 236 -14.67 -18.02 18.84
N ASP A 237 -15.99 -18.15 18.82
CA ASP A 237 -16.75 -18.93 19.80
C ASP A 237 -16.42 -20.42 19.71
N ARG A 238 -16.34 -20.98 18.49
CA ARG A 238 -15.99 -22.40 18.29
C ARG A 238 -14.56 -22.75 18.71
N ASN A 239 -13.61 -21.84 18.52
CA ASN A 239 -12.20 -22.13 18.77
C ASN A 239 -11.74 -21.65 20.16
N TRP A 240 -12.34 -20.58 20.68
CA TRP A 240 -11.92 -19.87 21.88
C TRP A 240 -13.07 -19.52 22.83
N GLY A 241 -14.25 -20.13 22.70
CA GLY A 241 -15.38 -19.87 23.60
C GLY A 241 -15.08 -20.17 25.09
N ASP A 242 -14.22 -21.14 25.37
CA ASP A 242 -13.78 -21.46 26.73
C ASP A 242 -12.44 -20.79 27.11
N THR A 243 -11.86 -19.99 26.21
CA THR A 243 -10.54 -19.38 26.39
C THR A 243 -10.69 -17.92 26.84
N HIS A 244 -10.10 -17.59 27.98
CA HIS A 244 -9.96 -16.21 28.44
C HIS A 244 -8.54 -15.68 28.22
N PHE A 245 -8.44 -14.52 27.58
CA PHE A 245 -7.18 -13.84 27.33
C PHE A 245 -6.92 -12.78 28.41
N GLN A 246 -5.71 -12.82 28.99
CA GLN A 246 -5.33 -11.89 30.06
C GLN A 246 -5.24 -10.44 29.57
N THR A 247 -4.77 -10.23 28.33
CA THR A 247 -4.62 -8.90 27.76
C THR A 247 -5.18 -8.81 26.33
N SER A 248 -5.58 -7.60 25.94
CA SER A 248 -5.98 -7.31 24.56
C SER A 248 -4.86 -7.53 23.55
N ARG A 249 -3.59 -7.36 23.97
CA ARG A 249 -2.42 -7.57 23.11
C ARG A 249 -2.24 -9.05 22.80
N ASP A 250 -2.39 -9.91 23.80
CA ASP A 250 -2.28 -11.36 23.61
C ASP A 250 -3.37 -11.85 22.65
N PHE A 251 -4.64 -11.48 22.93
CA PHE A 251 -5.77 -11.81 22.05
C PHE A 251 -5.56 -11.33 20.61
N ALA A 252 -5.19 -10.06 20.43
CA ALA A 252 -4.97 -9.47 19.11
C ALA A 252 -3.81 -10.13 18.35
N SER A 253 -2.69 -10.39 19.04
CA SER A 253 -1.52 -11.04 18.46
C SER A 253 -1.83 -12.48 18.03
N THR A 254 -2.51 -13.26 18.88
CA THR A 254 -2.93 -14.63 18.55
C THR A 254 -3.89 -14.64 17.36
N TRP A 255 -4.86 -13.73 17.30
CA TRP A 255 -5.75 -13.60 16.15
C TRP A 255 -5.00 -13.25 14.86
N ARG A 256 -4.08 -12.30 14.91
CA ARG A 256 -3.25 -11.91 13.75
C ARG A 256 -2.43 -13.10 13.24
N GLU A 257 -1.81 -13.87 14.13
CA GLU A 257 -1.04 -15.07 13.79
C GLU A 257 -1.93 -16.17 13.19
N GLN A 258 -3.13 -16.36 13.76
CA GLN A 258 -4.10 -17.30 13.23
C GLN A 258 -4.52 -16.96 11.80
N LEU A 259 -4.79 -15.69 11.49
CA LEU A 259 -5.13 -15.25 10.13
C LEU A 259 -4.00 -15.51 9.13
N ALA A 260 -2.74 -15.43 9.57
CA ALA A 260 -1.55 -15.67 8.76
C ALA A 260 -1.22 -17.17 8.60
N THR A 261 -1.81 -18.05 9.40
CA THR A 261 -1.52 -19.49 9.36
C THR A 261 -1.93 -20.08 8.01
N GLU A 262 -1.02 -20.85 7.41
CA GLU A 262 -1.28 -21.61 6.19
C GLU A 262 -2.22 -22.78 6.51
N ALA A 263 -3.34 -22.85 5.80
CA ALA A 263 -4.31 -23.92 5.92
C ALA A 263 -4.16 -24.91 4.75
N THR A 264 -4.92 -26.00 4.81
CA THR A 264 -4.90 -27.06 3.80
C THR A 264 -5.19 -26.49 2.41
N GLY A 265 -4.34 -26.81 1.42
CA GLY A 265 -4.50 -26.32 0.04
C GLY A 265 -3.76 -25.01 -0.29
N GLY A 266 -2.83 -24.56 0.56
CA GLY A 266 -1.94 -23.44 0.27
C GLY A 266 -2.58 -22.05 0.38
N LYS A 267 -3.82 -21.97 0.91
CA LYS A 267 -4.46 -20.70 1.27
C LYS A 267 -4.23 -20.41 2.75
N HIS A 268 -4.05 -19.14 3.10
CA HIS A 268 -4.04 -18.71 4.49
C HIS A 268 -5.46 -18.72 5.08
N MET A 269 -5.56 -18.87 6.41
CA MET A 269 -6.83 -18.84 7.13
C MET A 269 -7.66 -17.58 6.83
N ARG A 270 -7.00 -16.42 6.67
CA ARG A 270 -7.64 -15.17 6.21
C ARG A 270 -8.43 -15.36 4.91
N GLY A 271 -7.84 -16.02 3.92
CA GLY A 271 -8.49 -16.28 2.63
C GLY A 271 -9.70 -17.20 2.77
N ILE A 272 -9.58 -18.27 3.57
CA ILE A 272 -10.69 -19.22 3.82
C ILE A 272 -11.86 -18.54 4.53
N LEU A 273 -11.55 -17.73 5.55
CA LEU A 273 -12.54 -16.95 6.28
C LEU A 273 -13.33 -16.07 5.31
N TYR A 274 -12.64 -15.34 4.44
CA TYR A 274 -13.26 -14.42 3.51
C TYR A 274 -14.02 -15.11 2.38
N ASP A 275 -13.52 -16.21 1.84
CA ASP A 275 -14.27 -17.02 0.87
C ASP A 275 -15.60 -17.47 1.50
N THR A 276 -15.58 -17.96 2.74
CA THR A 276 -16.78 -18.37 3.48
C THR A 276 -17.76 -17.22 3.71
N VAL A 277 -17.27 -16.02 4.04
CA VAL A 277 -18.12 -14.83 4.18
C VAL A 277 -18.82 -14.50 2.86
N ILE A 278 -18.08 -14.50 1.75
CA ILE A 278 -18.62 -14.16 0.43
C ILE A 278 -19.61 -15.22 -0.07
N ASP A 279 -19.33 -16.51 0.15
CA ASP A 279 -20.25 -17.60 -0.19
C ASP A 279 -21.58 -17.48 0.57
N ASN A 280 -21.56 -16.94 1.80
CA ASN A 280 -22.75 -16.71 2.60
C ASN A 280 -23.48 -15.39 2.29
N CYS A 281 -22.89 -14.51 1.47
CA CYS A 281 -23.50 -13.24 1.05
C CYS A 281 -24.55 -13.45 -0.04
N HIS A 282 -25.68 -14.08 0.32
CA HIS A 282 -26.85 -14.18 -0.53
C HIS A 282 -27.68 -12.90 -0.42
N LEU A 283 -27.90 -12.24 -1.55
CA LEU A 283 -28.73 -11.05 -1.63
C LEU A 283 -30.13 -11.46 -2.08
N PRO A 284 -31.15 -11.46 -1.19
CA PRO A 284 -32.52 -11.67 -1.61
C PRO A 284 -32.94 -10.56 -2.60
N GLU A 285 -33.81 -10.89 -3.56
CA GLU A 285 -34.28 -9.94 -4.59
C GLU A 285 -34.92 -8.68 -4.01
N ASN A 286 -35.41 -8.74 -2.76
CA ASN A 286 -35.91 -7.60 -1.99
C ASN A 286 -35.27 -7.59 -0.60
N VAL A 287 -34.10 -6.93 -0.47
CA VAL A 287 -33.51 -6.67 0.85
C VAL A 287 -34.30 -5.55 1.51
N ASP A 288 -35.00 -5.84 2.61
CA ASP A 288 -35.46 -4.80 3.52
C ASP A 288 -34.24 -4.12 4.14
N LEU A 289 -33.98 -2.88 3.72
CA LEU A 289 -32.86 -2.06 4.17
C LEU A 289 -32.84 -1.88 5.69
N HIS A 290 -34.00 -1.57 6.29
CA HIS A 290 -34.07 -1.34 7.73
C HIS A 290 -33.73 -2.62 8.47
N ALA A 291 -34.27 -3.75 8.02
CA ALA A 291 -33.91 -5.05 8.57
C ALA A 291 -32.42 -5.39 8.36
N ALA A 292 -31.84 -5.09 7.21
CA ALA A 292 -30.42 -5.36 6.92
C ALA A 292 -29.49 -4.53 7.81
N LYS A 293 -29.77 -3.23 7.95
CA LYS A 293 -29.07 -2.36 8.89
C LYS A 293 -29.14 -2.90 10.32
N ASP A 294 -30.33 -3.21 10.80
CA ASP A 294 -30.53 -3.68 12.19
C ASP A 294 -29.82 -5.02 12.46
N ARG A 295 -29.84 -5.95 11.49
CA ARG A 295 -29.09 -7.22 11.60
C ARG A 295 -27.58 -6.97 11.65
N THR A 296 -27.06 -6.09 10.78
CA THR A 296 -25.64 -5.74 10.74
C THR A 296 -25.17 -5.14 12.08
N VAL A 297 -25.93 -4.18 12.62
CA VAL A 297 -25.62 -3.55 13.92
C VAL A 297 -25.67 -4.58 15.05
N LYS A 298 -26.68 -5.46 15.07
CA LYS A 298 -26.79 -6.54 16.06
C LYS A 298 -25.60 -7.50 15.99
N ALA A 299 -25.19 -7.92 14.79
CA ALA A 299 -24.04 -8.80 14.59
C ALA A 299 -22.74 -8.13 15.07
N GLY A 300 -22.52 -6.87 14.73
CA GLY A 300 -21.36 -6.10 15.19
C GLY A 300 -21.30 -5.93 16.70
N ASN A 301 -22.43 -5.60 17.34
CA ASN A 301 -22.51 -5.49 18.81
C ASN A 301 -22.31 -6.84 19.50
N ARG A 302 -22.79 -7.93 18.92
CA ARG A 302 -22.58 -9.28 19.45
C ARG A 302 -21.08 -9.63 19.45
N LEU A 303 -20.39 -9.37 18.35
CA LEU A 303 -18.94 -9.56 18.25
C LEU A 303 -18.19 -8.68 19.25
N ALA A 304 -18.53 -7.39 19.35
CA ALA A 304 -17.92 -6.46 20.31
C ALA A 304 -18.10 -6.94 21.76
N THR A 305 -19.29 -7.41 22.11
CA THR A 305 -19.61 -7.91 23.45
C THR A 305 -18.84 -9.19 23.77
N TRP A 306 -18.73 -10.09 22.80
CA TRP A 306 -17.94 -11.32 22.94
C TRP A 306 -16.46 -10.99 23.21
N ILE A 307 -15.88 -10.06 22.46
CA ILE A 307 -14.49 -9.63 22.68
C ILE A 307 -14.32 -9.06 24.09
N ALA A 308 -15.23 -8.17 24.52
CA ALA A 308 -15.19 -7.57 25.84
C ALA A 308 -15.33 -8.59 26.98
N SER A 309 -16.07 -9.69 26.79
CA SER A 309 -16.25 -10.71 27.81
C SER A 309 -15.10 -11.72 27.90
N HIS A 310 -14.32 -11.90 26.85
CA HIS A 310 -13.22 -12.89 26.79
C HIS A 310 -11.82 -12.27 26.98
N VAL A 311 -11.73 -10.96 27.24
CA VAL A 311 -10.47 -10.24 27.41
C VAL A 311 -10.48 -9.43 28.72
N ASP A 312 -9.67 -9.83 29.69
CA ASP A 312 -9.67 -9.24 31.05
C ASP A 312 -9.09 -7.81 31.12
N GLY A 313 -8.44 -7.36 30.03
CA GLY A 313 -7.62 -6.14 29.98
C GLY A 313 -8.28 -4.86 29.44
N GLN A 314 -9.58 -4.84 29.11
CA GLN A 314 -10.21 -3.63 28.57
C GLN A 314 -10.59 -2.57 29.62
N LYS A 315 -10.35 -2.85 30.91
CA LYS A 315 -10.29 -1.78 31.91
C LYS A 315 -9.02 -0.96 31.65
N SER A 316 -9.22 0.18 31.00
CA SER A 316 -8.27 1.26 30.72
C SER A 316 -6.95 1.22 31.52
N PRO A 317 -5.78 1.40 30.87
CA PRO A 317 -4.47 1.44 31.52
C PRO A 317 -4.30 2.76 32.29
N ASN A 318 -5.06 2.98 33.35
CA ASN A 318 -4.70 3.89 34.43
C ASN A 318 -3.75 3.15 35.38
N GLY A 319 -2.57 2.82 34.87
CA GLY A 319 -1.41 2.36 35.62
C GLY A 319 -0.23 3.25 35.25
N SER A 320 -0.35 4.55 35.53
CA SER A 320 0.67 5.54 35.24
C SER A 320 1.96 5.25 36.02
N SER A 321 2.99 4.79 35.31
CA SER A 321 4.38 5.11 35.64
C SER A 321 4.53 6.63 35.53
N HIS A 322 4.50 7.33 36.65
CA HIS A 322 4.70 8.77 36.74
C HIS A 322 6.05 9.19 36.14
N VAL A 323 6.03 9.75 34.93
CA VAL A 323 7.03 10.74 34.51
C VAL A 323 6.38 12.11 34.71
N LYS A 324 6.74 12.77 35.82
CA LYS A 324 6.36 14.16 36.09
C LYS A 324 7.15 15.07 35.14
N GLN A 325 6.45 15.87 34.34
CA GLN A 325 6.97 17.17 33.91
C GLN A 325 6.13 18.29 34.54
N PRO A 326 6.75 19.38 35.03
CA PRO A 326 6.07 20.44 35.76
C PRO A 326 5.66 21.60 34.85
N GLY A 327 4.48 22.15 35.12
CA GLY A 327 4.09 23.50 34.72
C GLY A 327 3.05 23.56 33.60
N ASP A 328 1.77 23.61 33.96
CA ASP A 328 1.04 24.86 33.76
C ASP A 328 -0.29 24.87 34.52
N SER A 329 -0.42 25.86 35.39
CA SER A 329 -1.63 26.18 36.13
C SER A 329 -2.50 27.09 35.29
N MET A 330 -3.65 26.61 34.85
CA MET A 330 -4.81 27.48 34.64
C MET A 330 -6.11 26.72 34.89
N ARG A 331 -6.74 27.05 36.03
CA ARG A 331 -8.05 26.55 36.45
C ARG A 331 -9.15 27.38 35.78
N HIS A 332 -10.17 26.71 35.26
CA HIS A 332 -11.55 27.21 35.21
C HIS A 332 -12.56 26.04 35.33
N PRO A 333 -13.83 26.33 35.70
CA PRO A 333 -14.52 25.66 36.80
C PRO A 333 -15.26 24.37 36.41
N ARG A 334 -15.37 23.50 37.40
CA ARG A 334 -16.06 22.20 37.39
C ARG A 334 -17.54 22.36 37.08
N VAL A 335 -17.95 21.86 35.91
CA VAL A 335 -19.31 21.34 35.73
C VAL A 335 -19.29 19.90 36.22
N ASN A 336 -20.18 19.58 37.15
CA ASN A 336 -20.44 18.21 37.63
C ASN A 336 -21.05 17.38 36.48
N GLU A 337 -20.24 16.97 35.52
CA GLU A 337 -20.60 15.87 34.64
C GLU A 337 -20.26 14.56 35.37
N ARG A 338 -21.26 13.70 35.54
CA ARG A 338 -21.03 12.29 35.94
C ARG A 338 -19.95 11.74 35.01
N PRO A 339 -18.94 11.00 35.50
CA PRO A 339 -17.91 10.45 34.63
C PRO A 339 -18.59 9.55 33.60
N ARG A 340 -18.67 10.02 32.35
CA ARG A 340 -19.13 9.19 31.22
C ARG A 340 -18.13 8.05 31.10
N SER A 341 -18.61 6.82 31.02
CA SER A 341 -17.78 5.67 30.66
C SER A 341 -17.08 6.00 29.34
N LYS A 342 -15.74 6.08 29.36
CA LYS A 342 -14.92 6.36 28.19
C LYS A 342 -15.22 5.32 27.11
N ARG A 343 -15.71 5.76 25.97
CA ARG A 343 -15.95 4.87 24.83
C ARG A 343 -14.61 4.51 24.19
N THR A 344 -14.36 3.22 24.04
CA THR A 344 -13.11 2.71 23.45
C THR A 344 -13.43 1.75 22.31
N ALA A 345 -12.58 1.70 21.29
CA ALA A 345 -12.71 0.68 20.24
C ALA A 345 -12.46 -0.70 20.83
N GLN A 346 -13.40 -1.61 20.58
CA GLN A 346 -13.30 -3.04 20.86
C GLN A 346 -12.48 -3.73 19.77
N PHE A 347 -12.65 -3.29 18.53
CA PHE A 347 -11.92 -3.82 17.39
C PHE A 347 -11.78 -2.82 16.25
N ILE A 348 -10.87 -3.15 15.34
CA ILE A 348 -10.56 -2.37 14.15
C ILE A 348 -10.87 -3.18 12.88
N ILE A 349 -11.38 -2.49 11.87
CA ILE A 349 -11.35 -2.98 10.49
C ILE A 349 -10.44 -2.05 9.69
N TYR A 350 -9.60 -2.58 8.82
CA TYR A 350 -8.92 -1.72 7.86
C TYR A 350 -9.08 -2.19 6.42
N PHE A 351 -9.11 -1.22 5.49
CA PHE A 351 -9.12 -1.45 4.05
C PHE A 351 -7.85 -0.89 3.43
N ASP A 352 -6.93 -1.75 3.05
CA ASP A 352 -5.75 -1.40 2.27
C ASP A 352 -6.09 -1.24 0.79
N GLU A 353 -5.44 -0.28 0.13
CA GLU A 353 -5.72 0.17 -1.23
C GLU A 353 -7.19 0.57 -1.50
N ALA A 354 -7.81 1.23 -0.53
CA ALA A 354 -9.21 1.67 -0.56
C ALA A 354 -9.56 2.62 -1.74
N HIS A 355 -8.56 3.21 -2.41
CA HIS A 355 -8.77 3.96 -3.65
C HIS A 355 -9.49 3.14 -4.72
N THR A 356 -9.34 1.81 -4.72
CA THR A 356 -10.09 0.90 -5.61
C THR A 356 -11.60 1.05 -5.46
N LEU A 357 -12.11 1.32 -4.25
CA LEU A 357 -13.53 1.59 -4.01
C LEU A 357 -13.93 3.03 -4.35
N ALA A 358 -12.99 3.96 -4.19
CA ALA A 358 -13.20 5.38 -4.43
C ALA A 358 -13.30 5.69 -5.94
N ASP A 359 -12.58 4.93 -6.76
CA ASP A 359 -12.56 5.08 -8.22
C ASP A 359 -13.70 4.30 -8.92
N ALA A 360 -14.46 3.49 -8.18
CA ALA A 360 -15.60 2.74 -8.69
C ALA A 360 -16.93 3.47 -8.45
N TYR A 361 -17.57 3.98 -9.50
CA TYR A 361 -18.78 4.82 -9.41
C TYR A 361 -20.07 4.11 -9.79
N LEU A 362 -21.16 4.47 -9.10
CA LEU A 362 -22.52 4.01 -9.34
C LEU A 362 -23.48 5.19 -9.38
N ARG A 363 -24.63 5.02 -10.04
CA ARG A 363 -25.72 6.01 -10.03
C ARG A 363 -26.68 5.72 -8.88
N THR A 364 -27.10 6.77 -8.18
CA THR A 364 -28.18 6.73 -7.20
C THR A 364 -29.54 6.62 -7.91
N GLN A 365 -30.48 5.90 -7.33
CA GLN A 365 -31.87 5.86 -7.81
C GLN A 365 -32.62 7.16 -7.51
N VAL A 366 -32.27 7.87 -6.43
CA VAL A 366 -33.02 9.05 -5.97
C VAL A 366 -32.80 10.28 -6.85
N ASP A 367 -31.55 10.67 -7.12
CA ASP A 367 -31.23 11.90 -7.85
C ASP A 367 -30.35 11.68 -9.11
N GLY A 368 -30.11 10.42 -9.47
CA GLY A 368 -29.29 10.03 -10.63
C GLY A 368 -27.80 10.41 -10.54
N LYS A 369 -27.35 10.99 -9.42
CA LYS A 369 -25.96 11.44 -9.25
C LYS A 369 -25.01 10.25 -9.13
N LEU A 370 -23.76 10.49 -9.52
CA LEU A 370 -22.69 9.54 -9.33
C LEU A 370 -22.21 9.57 -7.88
N ARG A 371 -22.14 8.39 -7.26
CA ARG A 371 -21.51 8.17 -5.97
C ARG A 371 -20.59 6.97 -6.08
N SER A 372 -19.38 7.09 -5.53
CA SER A 372 -18.46 5.96 -5.50
C SER A 372 -18.93 4.87 -4.53
N ARG A 373 -18.42 3.66 -4.71
CA ARG A 373 -18.61 2.53 -3.78
C ARG A 373 -18.02 2.81 -2.42
N PHE A 374 -16.96 3.62 -2.36
CA PHE A 374 -16.46 4.16 -1.09
C PHE A 374 -17.54 4.98 -0.34
N HIS A 375 -18.38 5.76 -1.03
CA HIS A 375 -19.50 6.44 -0.38
C HIS A 375 -20.55 5.47 0.17
N ALA A 376 -20.78 4.34 -0.52
CA ALA A 376 -21.65 3.28 0.00
C ALA A 376 -21.05 2.65 1.26
N LEU A 377 -19.73 2.41 1.28
CA LEU A 377 -19.00 1.97 2.47
C LEU A 377 -19.18 2.96 3.62
N CYS A 378 -18.89 4.25 3.43
CA CYS A 378 -19.08 5.27 4.45
C CYS A 378 -20.53 5.30 4.99
N ALA A 379 -21.53 5.20 4.11
CA ALA A 379 -22.93 5.17 4.55
C ALA A 379 -23.21 3.98 5.49
N VAL A 380 -22.70 2.79 5.17
CA VAL A 380 -22.83 1.62 6.05
C VAL A 380 -22.06 1.80 7.36
N LEU A 381 -20.85 2.37 7.33
CA LEU A 381 -20.06 2.61 8.54
C LEU A 381 -20.73 3.62 9.48
N ASN A 382 -21.49 4.58 8.95
CA ASN A 382 -22.26 5.53 9.75
C ASN A 382 -23.39 4.84 10.52
N ASP A 383 -23.96 3.78 9.94
CA ASP A 383 -24.97 2.98 10.63
C ASP A 383 -24.37 2.10 11.73
N LEU A 384 -23.06 1.87 11.70
CA LEU A 384 -22.31 1.13 12.72
C LEU A 384 -21.73 2.01 13.83
N LEU A 385 -22.11 3.29 13.90
CA LEU A 385 -21.61 4.23 14.92
C LEU A 385 -21.91 3.79 16.36
N THR A 386 -22.88 2.91 16.61
CA THR A 386 -23.15 2.36 17.95
C THR A 386 -22.30 1.13 18.29
N VAL A 387 -21.72 0.49 17.28
CA VAL A 387 -20.77 -0.62 17.47
C VAL A 387 -19.44 0.00 17.88
N ASP A 388 -18.75 -0.58 18.86
CA ASP A 388 -17.41 -0.14 19.28
C ASP A 388 -16.33 -0.59 18.27
N LEU A 389 -16.55 -0.28 17.00
CA LEU A 389 -15.73 -0.55 15.85
C LEU A 389 -15.08 0.75 15.37
N PHE A 390 -13.77 0.75 15.15
CA PHE A 390 -13.06 1.83 14.43
C PHE A 390 -12.59 1.36 13.05
N VAL A 391 -12.69 2.21 12.03
CA VAL A 391 -12.28 1.84 10.67
C VAL A 391 -11.10 2.67 10.16
N ILE A 392 -10.13 2.02 9.54
CA ILE A 392 -8.99 2.69 8.87
C ILE A 392 -9.05 2.40 7.37
N THR A 393 -8.81 3.38 6.51
CA THR A 393 -8.65 3.13 5.07
C THR A 393 -7.30 3.65 4.60
N LEU A 394 -6.54 2.81 3.91
CA LEU A 394 -5.22 3.15 3.38
C LEU A 394 -5.33 3.40 1.88
N SER A 395 -4.70 4.46 1.41
CA SER A 395 -4.66 4.79 0.00
C SER A 395 -3.31 5.33 -0.44
N THR A 396 -2.93 4.97 -1.65
CA THR A 396 -1.78 5.49 -2.39
C THR A 396 -2.16 6.53 -3.43
N ASN A 397 -3.46 6.75 -3.67
CA ASN A 397 -3.96 7.75 -4.61
C ASN A 397 -3.94 9.14 -3.95
N PHE A 398 -3.29 10.10 -4.61
CA PHE A 398 -3.14 11.48 -4.16
C PHE A 398 -4.43 12.31 -4.28
N THR A 399 -5.51 11.78 -4.87
CA THR A 399 -6.81 12.47 -4.91
C THR A 399 -7.52 12.40 -3.56
N LEU A 400 -7.05 13.22 -2.61
CA LEU A 400 -7.59 13.35 -1.24
C LEU A 400 -9.10 13.50 -1.21
N HIS A 401 -9.68 14.24 -2.15
CA HIS A 401 -11.12 14.54 -2.18
C HIS A 401 -12.02 13.30 -2.35
N ASN A 402 -11.52 12.20 -2.89
CA ASN A 402 -12.33 10.99 -3.09
C ASN A 402 -12.51 10.16 -1.80
N LEU A 403 -11.57 10.29 -0.85
CA LEU A 403 -11.55 9.53 0.40
C LEU A 403 -11.77 10.42 1.64
N ALA A 404 -11.43 11.70 1.53
CA ALA A 404 -11.55 12.71 2.58
C ALA A 404 -11.92 14.07 1.97
N PRO A 405 -13.13 14.23 1.39
CA PRO A 405 -13.56 15.51 0.82
C PRO A 405 -13.64 16.60 1.90
N THR A 406 -13.37 17.84 1.50
CA THR A 406 -13.62 19.01 2.35
C THR A 406 -15.10 19.10 2.71
N ARG A 407 -15.43 19.67 3.87
CA ARG A 407 -16.81 19.79 4.38
C ARG A 407 -17.82 20.24 3.31
N ASP A 408 -17.52 21.31 2.59
CA ASP A 408 -18.43 21.90 1.59
C ASP A 408 -18.61 21.04 0.32
N LYS A 409 -17.71 20.07 0.11
CA LYS A 409 -17.75 19.11 -1.01
C LYS A 409 -18.22 17.73 -0.55
N HIS A 410 -18.57 17.57 0.73
CA HIS A 410 -18.98 16.30 1.27
C HIS A 410 -20.41 15.95 0.79
N HIS A 411 -20.61 14.70 0.36
CA HIS A 411 -21.87 14.27 -0.26
C HIS A 411 -23.04 14.13 0.72
N SER A 412 -22.75 13.99 2.02
CA SER A 412 -23.76 14.06 3.08
C SER A 412 -24.01 15.49 3.49
N GLU A 413 -25.30 15.86 3.45
CA GLU A 413 -25.82 17.12 3.95
C GLU A 413 -25.53 17.33 5.44
N ARG A 414 -25.48 16.26 6.25
CA ARG A 414 -25.14 16.38 7.68
C ARG A 414 -23.73 16.95 7.91
N VAL A 415 -22.80 16.62 7.02
CA VAL A 415 -21.42 17.14 7.08
C VAL A 415 -21.35 18.52 6.43
N SER A 416 -21.91 18.68 5.23
CA SER A 416 -21.78 19.93 4.47
C SER A 416 -22.52 21.11 5.11
N SER A 417 -23.62 20.86 5.82
CA SER A 417 -24.33 21.87 6.62
C SER A 417 -23.66 22.20 7.97
N GLY A 418 -22.58 21.48 8.33
CA GLY A 418 -21.83 21.71 9.57
C GLY A 418 -22.41 21.03 10.82
N GLY A 419 -23.35 20.10 10.65
CA GLY A 419 -23.93 19.34 11.77
C GLY A 419 -23.00 18.26 12.33
N ASP A 420 -22.20 17.63 11.47
CA ASP A 420 -21.24 16.60 11.87
C ASP A 420 -19.78 16.94 11.51
N PHE A 421 -18.86 16.42 12.31
CA PHE A 421 -17.43 16.46 12.06
C PHE A 421 -16.90 15.12 11.49
N LEU A 422 -15.88 15.23 10.64
CA LEU A 422 -15.09 14.12 10.12
C LEU A 422 -13.71 14.12 10.79
N GLN A 423 -13.10 12.95 10.91
CA GLN A 423 -11.69 12.87 11.29
C GLN A 423 -10.81 13.38 10.14
N SER A 424 -9.82 14.19 10.48
CA SER A 424 -8.84 14.67 9.50
C SER A 424 -8.03 13.50 8.95
N PRO A 425 -7.82 13.42 7.62
CA PRO A 425 -6.99 12.37 7.06
C PRO A 425 -5.54 12.52 7.50
N TYR A 426 -4.84 11.41 7.68
CA TYR A 426 -3.40 11.42 7.86
C TYR A 426 -2.75 11.39 6.47
N THR A 427 -2.12 12.50 6.08
CA THR A 427 -1.45 12.63 4.77
C THR A 427 0.03 12.34 4.82
N GLU A 428 0.61 12.41 6.02
CA GLU A 428 2.02 12.15 6.28
C GLU A 428 2.14 11.35 7.58
N LEU A 429 2.44 10.06 7.46
CA LEU A 429 2.93 9.29 8.58
C LEU A 429 4.44 9.49 8.69
N PRO A 430 4.99 9.58 9.91
CA PRO A 430 6.42 9.66 10.09
C PRO A 430 7.05 8.41 9.50
N PHE A 431 7.97 8.62 8.54
CA PHE A 431 8.91 7.59 8.18
C PHE A 431 9.76 7.32 9.41
N ASP A 432 9.76 6.10 9.93
CA ASP A 432 10.78 5.74 10.91
C ASP A 432 12.12 5.51 10.19
N CYS A 433 12.66 6.58 9.59
CA CYS A 433 14.01 6.59 9.03
C CYS A 433 15.07 6.60 10.13
N LEU A 434 14.68 6.85 11.39
CA LEU A 434 15.57 7.18 12.49
C LEU A 434 15.32 6.29 13.71
N HIS A 435 15.89 5.08 13.69
CA HIS A 435 15.87 4.22 14.86
C HIS A 435 16.65 4.86 16.02
N LYS A 436 15.94 5.24 17.10
CA LYS A 436 16.51 5.95 18.27
C LYS A 436 17.25 7.24 17.89
N GLY A 437 16.74 7.97 16.89
CA GLY A 437 17.35 9.21 16.42
C GLY A 437 18.58 9.02 15.53
N LYS A 438 18.87 7.78 15.09
CA LYS A 438 19.96 7.46 14.16
C LYS A 438 19.42 6.86 12.88
N PRO A 439 19.98 7.20 11.71
CA PRO A 439 19.55 6.62 10.44
C PRO A 439 19.66 5.09 10.47
N LEU A 440 18.65 4.41 9.90
CA LEU A 440 18.64 2.95 9.70
C LEU A 440 19.90 2.41 9.02
N ILE A 441 20.56 3.26 8.23
CA ILE A 441 21.86 3.01 7.63
C ILE A 441 22.77 4.16 8.03
N GLY A 442 23.78 3.89 8.85
CA GLY A 442 24.82 4.86 9.17
C GLY A 442 25.65 5.24 7.95
N HIS A 443 26.21 6.45 7.94
CA HIS A 443 27.08 6.89 6.87
C HIS A 443 28.28 5.94 6.72
N GLY A 444 28.38 5.26 5.58
CA GLY A 444 29.46 4.31 5.27
C GLY A 444 29.25 2.87 5.78
N GLU A 445 28.11 2.54 6.41
CA GLU A 445 27.85 1.18 6.93
C GLU A 445 27.42 0.17 5.86
N LYS A 446 26.83 0.65 4.77
CA LYS A 446 26.37 -0.18 3.65
C LYS A 446 26.83 0.47 2.35
N THR A 447 27.47 -0.31 1.50
CA THR A 447 27.73 0.10 0.12
C THR A 447 26.44 0.03 -0.69
N LEU A 448 26.36 0.74 -1.82
CA LEU A 448 25.22 0.56 -2.72
C LEU A 448 25.14 -0.86 -3.29
N ALA A 449 26.27 -1.59 -3.34
CA ALA A 449 26.29 -3.01 -3.68
C ALA A 449 25.56 -3.84 -2.61
N ASP A 450 25.79 -3.55 -1.33
CA ASP A 450 25.06 -4.17 -0.21
C ASP A 450 23.56 -3.82 -0.20
N LEU A 451 23.19 -2.63 -0.70
CA LEU A 451 21.77 -2.25 -0.84
C LEU A 451 21.10 -2.91 -2.04
N SER A 452 21.85 -3.13 -3.12
CA SER A 452 21.38 -3.79 -4.34
C SER A 452 21.13 -5.29 -4.17
N SER A 453 21.87 -5.95 -3.26
CA SER A 453 21.67 -7.35 -2.90
C SER A 453 20.51 -7.56 -1.91
N VAL A 454 20.15 -6.52 -1.14
CA VAL A 454 19.14 -6.62 -0.08
C VAL A 454 17.73 -6.38 -0.61
N ILE A 455 17.44 -5.39 -1.49
CA ILE A 455 16.09 -5.22 -2.07
C ILE A 455 16.14 -4.46 -3.43
N PRO A 456 15.71 -5.05 -4.57
CA PRO A 456 15.50 -4.33 -5.84
C PRO A 456 14.46 -3.19 -5.75
N THR A 457 13.48 -3.34 -4.86
CA THR A 457 12.43 -2.36 -4.52
C THR A 457 12.93 -1.12 -3.75
N LEU A 458 13.97 -1.23 -2.90
CA LEU A 458 14.55 -0.05 -2.21
C LEU A 458 15.26 0.88 -3.18
N VAL A 459 15.88 0.32 -4.23
CA VAL A 459 16.49 1.12 -5.31
C VAL A 459 15.45 1.91 -6.08
N HIS A 460 14.22 1.39 -6.22
CA HIS A 460 13.10 2.15 -6.81
C HIS A 460 12.59 3.25 -5.88
N PHE A 461 12.51 2.96 -4.58
CA PHE A 461 12.10 3.92 -3.54
C PHE A 461 13.10 5.08 -3.39
N LEU A 462 14.40 4.78 -3.34
CA LEU A 462 15.47 5.78 -3.29
C LEU A 462 15.55 6.62 -4.58
N LYS A 463 15.29 6.02 -5.76
CA LYS A 463 15.28 6.77 -7.03
C LYS A 463 14.09 7.72 -7.17
N LEU A 464 12.93 7.40 -6.62
CA LEU A 464 11.77 8.31 -6.58
C LEU A 464 11.97 9.47 -5.60
N PHE A 465 12.68 9.24 -4.49
CA PHE A 465 12.94 10.27 -3.47
C PHE A 465 14.14 11.17 -3.81
N LEU A 466 15.16 10.61 -4.49
CA LEU A 466 16.37 11.33 -4.92
C LEU A 466 16.28 11.82 -6.38
N GLY A 467 15.14 11.59 -7.03
CA GLY A 467 14.84 11.95 -8.42
C GLY A 467 14.48 13.41 -8.60
N GLY A 468 15.44 14.29 -8.29
CA GLY A 468 15.39 15.70 -8.63
C GLY A 468 16.83 16.20 -8.83
N THR A 469 17.35 16.06 -10.05
CA THR A 469 18.70 16.46 -10.48
C THR A 469 18.95 17.98 -10.47
N ARG A 470 18.36 18.74 -9.53
CA ARG A 470 18.56 20.20 -9.40
C ARG A 470 18.73 20.75 -7.98
N CYS A 471 18.77 19.94 -6.92
CA CYS A 471 18.96 20.46 -5.56
C CYS A 471 20.15 19.82 -4.83
N PHE A 472 21.36 19.86 -5.41
CA PHE A 472 22.61 19.73 -4.63
C PHE A 472 23.75 20.46 -5.35
N THR A 473 23.72 21.79 -5.36
CA THR A 473 24.95 22.58 -5.28
C THR A 473 25.09 22.99 -3.82
N MET A 474 25.77 22.16 -3.02
CA MET A 474 26.28 22.63 -1.74
C MET A 474 27.48 23.52 -2.04
N GLU A 475 27.28 24.83 -1.84
CA GLU A 475 28.35 25.81 -1.77
C GLU A 475 29.36 25.39 -0.69
N THR A 476 30.51 24.92 -1.14
CA THR A 476 31.74 24.93 -0.35
C THR A 476 32.27 26.35 -0.32
N ARG A 477 31.89 27.16 0.67
CA ARG A 477 32.73 28.25 1.19
C ARG A 477 32.19 28.86 2.48
N ALA A 478 33.14 29.16 3.37
CA ALA A 478 33.06 30.01 4.56
C ALA A 478 32.46 29.40 5.83
N PHE A 479 33.29 28.65 6.55
CA PHE A 479 33.53 28.91 7.98
C PHE A 479 34.99 28.61 8.31
N ALA A 480 35.84 29.59 7.98
CA ALA A 480 37.12 29.81 8.64
C ALA A 480 37.14 31.31 8.98
N SER A 481 37.56 31.64 10.20
CA SER A 481 37.55 32.96 10.88
C SER A 481 36.19 33.44 11.41
N HIS A 482 35.88 33.14 12.68
CA HIS A 482 36.24 33.98 13.83
C HIS A 482 36.07 33.23 15.15
#